data_AF-A0A2M7NUY6-F1
#
_entry.id   AF-A0A2M7NUY6-F1
#
_cell.length_a   1.000
_cell.length_b   1.000
_cell.length_c   1.000
_cell.angle_alpha   90.00
_cell.angle_beta   90.00
_cell.angle_gamma   90.00
#
_symmetry.space_group_name_H-M   'P 1'
#
loop_
_entity.id
_entity.type
_entity.pdbx_description
1 polymer ?
#
loop_
_entity_poly.entity_id
_entity_poly.type
_entity_poly.pdbx_seq_one_letter_code
_entity_poly.pdbx_strand_id
1 'polypeptide(L)'
;MRSQNLAECGMDDNPIFTLKESIFLTHYLDGKQLKNHDYTKSKAIFITGTNGNKLGTKSDYFNQIKEWDENGEKIATWIIELNENEQMISGGYDIIITYWVKVLSKKRKNKIIKSMKQNESIILEK
;
A
#
# COMPACT_ATOMS: atom_id res chain seq x y z
N MET A 1 -6.01 -19.49 11.35
CA MET A 1 -6.82 -19.26 10.13
C MET A 1 -6.73 -17.79 9.74
N ARG A 2 -5.75 -17.39 8.91
CA ARG A 2 -5.71 -16.06 8.25
C ARG A 2 -6.29 -16.08 6.83
N SER A 3 -6.42 -17.28 6.26
CA SER A 3 -6.63 -17.53 4.84
C SER A 3 -7.99 -17.11 4.26
N GLN A 4 -9.09 -17.09 5.02
CA GLN A 4 -10.43 -16.88 4.43
C GLN A 4 -10.64 -15.49 3.80
N ASN A 5 -10.01 -14.43 4.33
CA ASN A 5 -10.16 -13.07 3.78
C ASN A 5 -9.10 -12.74 2.71
N LEU A 6 -8.02 -13.52 2.63
CA LEU A 6 -6.88 -13.21 1.76
C LEU A 6 -7.15 -13.57 0.29
N ALA A 7 -7.98 -14.59 0.03
CA ALA A 7 -8.30 -15.04 -1.32
C ALA A 7 -8.95 -13.94 -2.19
N GLU A 8 -9.69 -13.03 -1.56
CA GLU A 8 -10.43 -11.94 -2.22
C GLU A 8 -9.65 -10.61 -2.24
N CYS A 9 -8.41 -10.60 -1.74
CA CYS A 9 -7.57 -9.40 -1.72
C CYS A 9 -6.66 -9.32 -2.96
N GLY A 10 -6.47 -8.11 -3.49
CA GLY A 10 -5.57 -7.87 -4.62
C GLY A 10 -6.07 -8.44 -5.95
N MET A 11 -7.38 -8.46 -6.15
CA MET A 11 -8.01 -8.93 -7.40
C MET A 11 -7.80 -7.96 -8.57
N ASP A 12 -7.45 -6.72 -8.27
CA ASP A 12 -7.15 -5.66 -9.23
C ASP A 12 -6.06 -4.73 -8.70
N ASP A 13 -5.66 -3.77 -9.54
CA ASP A 13 -4.70 -2.71 -9.20
C ASP A 13 -5.36 -1.36 -8.89
N ASN A 14 -6.66 -1.36 -8.58
CA ASN A 14 -7.31 -0.14 -8.13
C ASN A 14 -6.66 0.32 -6.81
N PRO A 15 -6.12 1.55 -6.74
CA PRO A 15 -5.40 2.00 -5.57
C PRO A 15 -6.32 2.16 -4.34
N ILE A 16 -7.64 2.20 -4.51
CA ILE A 16 -8.63 2.28 -3.43
C ILE A 16 -8.87 0.88 -2.86
N PHE A 17 -8.77 0.76 -1.53
CA PHE A 17 -9.10 -0.49 -0.87
C PHE A 17 -10.59 -0.80 -0.85
N THR A 18 -10.90 -2.07 -1.10
CA THR A 18 -12.20 -2.64 -0.79
C THR A 18 -12.36 -2.81 0.73
N LEU A 19 -13.60 -3.00 1.19
CA LEU A 19 -13.88 -3.30 2.59
C LEU A 19 -13.14 -4.58 3.05
N LYS A 20 -13.09 -5.60 2.19
CA LYS A 20 -12.42 -6.88 2.47
C LYS A 20 -10.92 -6.71 2.66
N GLU A 21 -10.27 -5.97 1.75
CA GLU A 21 -8.84 -5.63 1.85
C GLU A 21 -8.53 -4.81 3.11
N SER A 22 -9.42 -3.87 3.47
CA SER A 22 -9.26 -3.02 4.64
C SER A 22 -9.36 -3.83 5.95
N ILE A 23 -10.34 -4.74 6.04
CA ILE A 23 -10.50 -5.67 7.17
C ILE A 23 -9.29 -6.59 7.25
N PHE A 24 -8.87 -7.17 6.13
CA PHE A 24 -7.69 -8.02 6.09
C PHE A 24 -6.44 -7.29 6.60
N LEU A 25 -6.15 -6.09 6.08
CA LEU A 25 -4.99 -5.30 6.50
C LEU A 25 -5.02 -4.96 7.99
N THR A 26 -6.20 -4.65 8.52
CA THR A 26 -6.41 -4.38 9.95
C THR A 26 -6.01 -5.57 10.82
N HIS A 27 -6.31 -6.79 10.39
CA HIS A 27 -5.91 -8.00 11.11
C HIS A 27 -4.48 -8.45 10.80
N TYR A 28 -4.00 -8.17 9.60
CA TYR A 28 -2.68 -8.57 9.13
C TYR A 28 -1.58 -7.75 9.79
N LEU A 29 -1.81 -6.45 9.98
CA LEU A 29 -0.82 -5.52 10.52
C LEU A 29 -0.91 -5.42 12.04
N ASP A 30 0.26 -5.28 12.66
CA ASP A 30 0.37 -5.17 14.12
C ASP A 30 0.12 -3.71 14.53
N GLY A 31 -0.19 -3.43 15.81
CA GLY A 31 -0.45 -2.06 16.28
C GLY A 31 0.66 -1.04 16.01
N LYS A 32 1.92 -1.47 15.85
CA LYS A 32 3.04 -0.61 15.43
C LYS A 32 2.98 -0.21 13.94
N GLN A 33 2.35 -1.04 13.11
CA GLN A 33 2.20 -0.88 11.67
C GLN A 33 0.89 -0.16 11.31
N LEU A 34 -0.17 -0.33 12.11
CA LEU A 34 -1.54 0.12 11.85
C LEU A 34 -1.84 1.59 12.21
N LYS A 35 -0.94 2.27 12.94
CA LYS A 35 -1.08 3.69 13.34
C LYS A 35 -2.52 4.20 13.60
N ASN A 36 -3.34 3.49 14.39
CA ASN A 36 -4.69 3.90 14.82
C ASN A 36 -5.62 4.49 13.73
N HIS A 37 -5.44 4.17 12.45
CA HIS A 37 -6.20 4.76 11.34
C HIS A 37 -7.16 3.74 10.74
N ASP A 38 -8.37 4.17 10.37
CA ASP A 38 -9.31 3.37 9.61
C ASP A 38 -8.96 3.45 8.12
N TYR A 39 -8.47 2.34 7.56
CA TYR A 39 -8.03 2.27 6.17
C TYR A 39 -9.16 1.98 5.18
N THR A 40 -10.41 1.96 5.65
CA THR A 40 -11.57 1.69 4.82
C THR A 40 -11.67 2.71 3.69
N LYS A 41 -11.59 2.22 2.44
CA LYS A 41 -11.58 3.02 1.20
C LYS A 41 -10.38 3.98 1.05
N SER A 42 -9.32 3.79 1.82
CA SER A 42 -8.09 4.56 1.61
C SER A 42 -7.47 4.24 0.24
N LYS A 43 -6.97 5.27 -0.43
CA LYS A 43 -6.21 5.19 -1.67
C LYS A 43 -4.72 5.05 -1.34
N ALA A 44 -4.12 3.94 -1.75
CA ALA A 44 -2.78 3.54 -1.32
C ALA A 44 -1.74 3.59 -2.46
N ILE A 45 -0.53 4.06 -2.12
CA ILE A 45 0.66 3.93 -2.96
C ILE A 45 1.47 2.73 -2.48
N PHE A 46 1.80 1.80 -3.37
CA PHE A 46 2.62 0.63 -3.05
C PHE A 46 4.08 0.88 -3.42
N ILE A 47 4.99 0.66 -2.47
CA ILE A 47 6.43 0.84 -2.65
C ILE A 47 7.18 -0.41 -2.22
N THR A 48 8.09 -0.89 -3.07
CA THR A 48 8.90 -2.07 -2.81
C THR A 48 10.37 -1.89 -3.16
N GLY A 49 11.14 -2.96 -2.92
CA GLY A 49 12.58 -3.03 -3.06
C GLY A 49 13.30 -2.47 -1.83
N THR A 50 14.49 -2.99 -1.55
CA THR A 50 15.26 -2.71 -0.32
C THR A 50 15.37 -1.21 0.02
N ASN A 51 15.50 -0.36 -1.01
CA ASN A 51 15.66 1.09 -0.89
C ASN A 51 14.39 1.91 -1.17
N GLY A 52 13.22 1.27 -1.29
CA GLY A 52 11.95 1.94 -1.60
C GLY A 52 11.97 2.65 -2.95
N ASN A 53 12.66 2.07 -3.94
CA ASN A 53 12.89 2.68 -5.24
C ASN A 53 11.96 2.15 -6.34
N LYS A 54 11.15 1.15 -6.05
CA LYS A 54 10.18 0.58 -7.01
C LYS A 54 8.77 0.89 -6.56
N LEU A 55 7.92 1.27 -7.51
CA LEU A 55 6.48 1.22 -7.31
C LEU A 55 6.05 -0.24 -7.43
N GLY A 56 5.19 -0.67 -6.52
CA GLY A 56 4.47 -1.93 -6.61
C GLY A 56 3.05 -1.70 -7.09
N THR A 57 2.34 -2.79 -7.33
CA THR A 57 0.90 -2.79 -7.55
C THR A 57 0.18 -3.38 -6.33
N LYS A 58 -1.14 -3.18 -6.25
CA LYS A 58 -1.95 -3.74 -5.17
C LYS A 58 -1.99 -5.26 -5.26
N SER A 59 -2.20 -5.78 -6.48
CA SER A 59 -2.22 -7.21 -6.73
C SER A 59 -0.89 -7.88 -6.36
N ASP A 60 0.26 -7.31 -6.77
CA ASP A 60 1.59 -7.84 -6.44
C ASP A 60 1.81 -7.91 -4.93
N TYR A 61 1.41 -6.86 -4.20
CA TYR A 61 1.54 -6.82 -2.76
C TYR A 61 0.76 -7.96 -2.08
N PHE A 62 -0.52 -8.15 -2.44
CA PHE A 62 -1.34 -9.21 -1.86
C PHE A 62 -0.91 -10.61 -2.31
N ASN A 63 -0.41 -10.76 -3.54
CA ASN A 63 0.13 -12.04 -4.01
C ASN A 63 1.37 -12.45 -3.19
N GLN A 64 2.26 -11.51 -2.87
CA GLN A 64 3.38 -11.82 -1.98
C GLN A 64 2.93 -12.16 -0.55
N ILE A 65 1.86 -11.56 -0.05
CA ILE A 65 1.29 -11.97 1.24
C ILE A 65 0.81 -13.43 1.17
N LYS A 66 0.12 -13.82 0.08
CA LYS A 66 -0.36 -15.20 -0.13
C LYS A 66 0.81 -16.19 -0.13
N GLU A 67 1.83 -15.93 -0.93
CA GLU A 67 3.02 -16.79 -1.05
C GLU A 67 3.75 -16.98 0.30
N TRP A 68 3.82 -15.94 1.13
CA TRP A 68 4.48 -16.04 2.43
C TRP A 68 3.58 -16.67 3.50
N ASP A 69 2.26 -16.44 3.46
CA ASP A 69 1.30 -17.08 4.37
C ASP A 69 1.24 -18.61 4.14
N GLU A 70 1.41 -19.08 2.90
CA GLU A 70 1.55 -20.51 2.59
C GLU A 70 2.73 -21.18 3.33
N ASN A 71 3.79 -20.40 3.59
CA ASN A 71 4.96 -20.84 4.35
C ASN A 71 4.84 -20.56 5.85
N GLY A 72 3.69 -20.03 6.32
CA GLY A 72 3.48 -19.62 7.71
C GLY A 72 4.25 -18.35 8.10
N GLU A 73 4.76 -17.61 7.12
CA GLU A 73 5.56 -16.42 7.31
C GLU A 73 4.77 -15.13 7.00
N LYS A 74 5.40 -13.97 7.25
CA LYS A 74 4.78 -12.66 7.09
C LYS A 74 5.75 -11.71 6.38
N ILE A 75 5.28 -11.00 5.36
CA ILE A 75 6.13 -10.00 4.69
C ILE A 75 6.31 -8.76 5.57
N ALA A 76 7.51 -8.19 5.54
CA ALA A 76 7.81 -6.96 6.27
C ALA A 76 7.14 -5.75 5.61
N THR A 77 6.05 -5.28 6.22
CA THR A 77 5.22 -4.17 5.73
C THR A 77 5.18 -3.00 6.71
N TRP A 78 5.09 -1.76 6.20
CA TRP A 78 4.76 -0.57 7.01
C TRP A 78 3.77 0.35 6.29
N ILE A 79 2.91 1.01 7.08
CA ILE A 79 2.02 2.08 6.59
C ILE A 79 2.58 3.45 6.99
N ILE A 80 2.55 4.38 6.04
CA ILE A 80 2.89 5.78 6.23
C ILE A 80 1.72 6.62 5.74
N GLU A 81 1.03 7.27 6.67
CA GLU A 81 -0.02 8.26 6.35
C GLU A 81 0.56 9.49 5.66
N LEU A 82 -0.18 9.98 4.68
CA LEU A 82 0.06 11.24 4.02
C LEU A 82 -0.74 12.34 4.72
N ASN A 83 -0.07 13.45 5.04
CA ASN A 83 -0.77 14.64 5.54
C ASN A 83 -1.53 15.34 4.39
N GLU A 84 -2.41 16.28 4.72
CA GLU A 84 -3.26 17.01 3.77
C GLU A 84 -2.48 17.56 2.55
N ASN A 85 -1.30 18.14 2.77
CA ASN A 85 -0.48 18.66 1.67
C ASN A 85 0.10 17.54 0.79
N GLU A 86 0.54 16.42 1.39
CA GLU A 86 1.00 15.25 0.66
C GLU A 86 -0.12 14.56 -0.13
N GLN A 87 -1.33 14.49 0.43
CA GLN A 87 -2.53 13.98 -0.26
C GLN A 87 -2.84 14.85 -1.48
N MET A 88 -2.87 16.18 -1.32
CA MET A 88 -3.12 17.11 -2.42
C MET A 88 -2.07 17.01 -3.54
N ILE A 89 -0.79 16.88 -3.19
CA ILE A 89 0.29 16.78 -4.19
C ILE A 89 0.24 15.44 -4.93
N SER A 90 -0.18 14.36 -4.28
CA SER A 90 -0.20 13.01 -4.86
C SER A 90 -1.40 12.71 -5.75
N GLY A 91 -2.43 13.56 -5.76
CA GLY A 91 -3.71 13.24 -6.43
C GLY A 91 -4.69 12.52 -5.49
N GLY A 92 -4.67 12.87 -4.20
CA GLY A 92 -5.60 12.35 -3.21
C GLY A 92 -5.28 10.95 -2.70
N TYR A 93 -4.00 10.55 -2.68
CA TYR A 93 -3.60 9.31 -2.00
C TYR A 93 -3.52 9.55 -0.50
N ASP A 94 -4.06 8.63 0.30
CA ASP A 94 -4.12 8.75 1.75
C ASP A 94 -2.88 8.17 2.44
N ILE A 95 -2.35 7.08 1.87
CA ILE A 95 -1.30 6.28 2.52
C ILE A 95 -0.26 5.77 1.52
N ILE A 96 0.92 5.47 2.06
CA ILE A 96 1.96 4.67 1.43
C ILE A 96 2.06 3.35 2.18
N ILE A 97 2.04 2.24 1.44
CA ILE A 97 2.39 0.92 1.92
C ILE A 97 3.77 0.57 1.40
N THR A 98 4.69 0.32 2.32
CA THR A 98 6.02 -0.20 1.98
C THR A 98 6.09 -1.68 2.29
N TYR A 99 6.71 -2.47 1.40
CA TYR A 99 6.96 -3.90 1.62
C TYR A 99 8.32 -4.29 1.06
N TRP A 100 9.09 -5.09 1.82
CA TRP A 100 10.53 -5.36 1.54
C TRP A 100 11.42 -4.12 1.50
N VAL A 101 10.98 -3.02 2.10
CA VAL A 101 11.73 -1.77 2.19
C VAL A 101 12.38 -1.69 3.57
N LYS A 102 13.71 -1.54 3.61
CA LYS A 102 14.43 -1.32 4.88
C LYS A 102 14.32 0.13 5.34
N VAL A 103 14.49 1.07 4.42
CA VAL A 103 14.45 2.51 4.70
C VAL A 103 13.82 3.25 3.54
N LEU A 104 12.80 4.07 3.83
CA LEU A 104 12.26 5.05 2.89
C LEU A 104 12.71 6.45 3.30
N SER A 105 13.65 7.04 2.55
CA SER A 105 14.11 8.40 2.85
C SER A 105 13.05 9.45 2.54
N LYS A 106 13.06 10.57 3.29
CA LYS A 106 12.15 11.72 3.05
C LYS A 106 12.25 12.25 1.61
N LYS A 107 13.47 12.34 1.06
CA LYS A 107 13.69 12.75 -0.34
C LYS A 107 13.00 11.79 -1.32
N ARG A 108 13.07 10.47 -1.05
CA ARG A 108 12.42 9.46 -1.89
C ARG A 108 10.91 9.49 -1.78
N LYS A 109 10.37 9.55 -0.56
CA LYS A 109 8.92 9.74 -0.30
C LYS A 109 8.39 10.94 -1.10
N ASN A 110 9.03 12.10 -0.98
CA ASN A 110 8.63 13.32 -1.68
C ASN A 110 8.69 13.20 -3.21
N LYS A 111 9.70 12.50 -3.75
CA LYS A 111 9.81 12.26 -5.20
C LYS A 111 8.64 11.40 -5.69
N ILE A 112 8.28 10.35 -4.95
CA ILE A 112 7.19 9.44 -5.31
C ILE A 112 5.84 10.16 -5.26
N ILE A 113 5.56 10.88 -4.17
CA ILE A 113 4.32 11.66 -4.01
C ILE A 113 4.11 12.60 -5.20
N LYS A 114 5.16 13.34 -5.60
CA LYS A 114 5.08 14.25 -6.76
C LYS A 114 4.84 13.53 -8.09
N SER A 115 5.33 12.31 -8.27
CA SER A 115 5.12 11.55 -9.51
C SER A 115 3.73 10.90 -9.60
N MET A 116 3.02 10.68 -8.49
CA MET A 116 1.70 10.01 -8.53
C MET A 116 0.65 10.83 -9.28
N LYS A 117 0.61 12.15 -9.06
CA LYS A 117 -0.34 13.06 -9.74
C LYS A 117 -0.16 13.06 -11.27
N GLN A 118 1.07 12.91 -11.75
CA GLN A 118 1.37 12.87 -13.19
C GLN A 118 0.86 11.59 -13.85
N ASN A 119 0.88 10.46 -13.13
CA ASN A 119 0.38 9.19 -13.65
C ASN A 119 -1.15 9.13 -13.70
N GLU A 120 -1.85 9.77 -12.75
CA GLU A 120 -3.31 9.79 -12.72
C GLU A 120 -3.91 10.57 -13.89
N SER A 121 -3.28 11.67 -14.31
CA SER A 121 -3.70 12.44 -15.49
C SER A 121 -3.59 11.64 -16.80
N ILE A 122 -2.65 10.69 -16.88
CA ILE A 122 -2.44 9.86 -18.08
C ILE A 122 -3.51 8.76 -18.20
N ILE A 123 -4.08 8.32 -17.07
CA ILE A 123 -5.12 7.26 -17.05
C ILE A 123 -6.49 7.82 -17.42
N LEU A 124 -6.75 9.11 -17.15
CA LEU A 124 -8.01 9.78 -17.51
C LEU A 124 -8.10 10.23 -18.98
N GLU A 125 -6.98 10.23 -19.70
CA GLU A 125 -6.91 10.59 -21.13
C GLU A 125 -6.91 9.35 -22.07
N LYS A 126 -7.07 8.14 -21.53
CA LYS A 126 -7.14 6.87 -22.28
C LYS A 126 -8.45 6.15 -22.03
#